data_AF-A0A7X5DIN1-F1
#
_entry.id   AF-A0A7X5DIN1-F1
#
_cell.length_a   1.000
_cell.length_b   1.000
_cell.length_c   1.000
_cell.angle_alpha   90.00
_cell.angle_beta   90.00
_cell.angle_gamma   90.00
#
_symmetry.space_group_name_H-M   'P 1'
#
loop_
_entity.id
_entity.type
_entity.pdbx_description
1 polymer ?
#
loop_
_entity_poly.entity_id
_entity_poly.type
_entity_poly.pdbx_seq_one_letter_code
_entity_poly.pdbx_strand_id
1 'polypeptide(L)'
;MGESRDTRFEDCEFFATCPPGVEGLLADELRGLGVRKVRPLAGGAAFYGKPAAGLRVCLWSRLAGRVNTVVGRVDARDGEALYAGVRELVWEDEIALGASIAVRAHGTNDELRNTQFTALKVKDALCDRLVEAR
;
A
#
# COMPACT_ATOMS: atom_id res chain seq x y z
N MET A 1 24.05 5.45 -16.21
CA MET A 1 23.33 6.74 -16.24
C MET A 1 21.93 6.46 -15.72
N GLY A 2 21.83 6.35 -14.39
CA GLY A 2 20.57 6.00 -13.72
C GLY A 2 19.84 7.29 -13.38
N GLU A 3 18.73 7.55 -14.06
CA GLU A 3 17.76 8.52 -13.58
C GLU A 3 17.18 7.95 -12.28
N SER A 4 17.65 8.46 -11.13
CA SER A 4 16.91 8.32 -9.88
C SER A 4 15.54 8.92 -10.10
N ARG A 5 14.52 8.07 -10.32
CA ARG A 5 13.12 8.51 -10.32
C ARG A 5 12.84 9.03 -8.92
N ASP A 6 12.70 10.34 -8.80
CA ASP A 6 12.27 10.96 -7.55
C ASP A 6 10.76 10.72 -7.39
N THR A 7 10.40 9.50 -6.98
CA THR A 7 9.02 9.06 -6.68
C THR A 7 8.31 9.97 -5.67
N ARG A 8 9.06 10.85 -4.98
CA ARG A 8 8.57 11.86 -4.03
C ARG A 8 7.63 12.91 -4.66
N PHE A 9 7.49 12.98 -5.98
CA PHE A 9 6.63 13.96 -6.66
C PHE A 9 5.59 13.37 -7.63
N GLU A 10 5.54 12.05 -7.77
CA GLU A 10 4.63 11.38 -8.69
C GLU A 10 3.22 11.21 -8.11
N ASP A 11 2.25 10.87 -8.96
CA ASP A 11 0.88 10.63 -8.53
C ASP A 11 0.76 9.19 -8.00
N CYS A 12 0.45 9.05 -6.71
CA CYS A 12 0.34 7.76 -6.02
C CYS A 12 -1.12 7.36 -5.81
N GLU A 13 -1.36 6.05 -5.74
CA GLU A 13 -2.60 5.50 -5.21
C GLU A 13 -2.49 5.36 -3.69
N PHE A 14 -3.52 5.79 -2.97
CA PHE A 14 -3.65 5.67 -1.53
C PHE A 14 -4.93 4.92 -1.14
N PHE A 15 -4.90 4.30 0.02
CA PHE A 15 -6.06 3.70 0.66
C PHE A 15 -6.20 4.20 2.10
N ALA A 16 -7.28 4.93 2.36
CA ALA A 16 -7.67 5.36 3.70
C ALA A 16 -8.62 4.34 4.33
N THR A 17 -8.25 3.75 5.46
CA THR A 17 -9.10 2.79 6.18
C THR A 17 -10.11 3.51 7.07
N CYS A 18 -11.31 2.98 7.23
CA CYS A 18 -12.29 3.46 8.22
C CYS A 18 -13.10 2.30 8.82
N PRO A 19 -13.84 2.54 9.92
CA PRO A 19 -14.83 1.58 10.40
C PRO A 19 -15.86 1.23 9.32
N PRO A 20 -16.45 0.02 9.34
CA PRO A 20 -17.52 -0.34 8.41
C PRO A 20 -18.73 0.59 8.55
N GLY A 21 -19.32 0.99 7.42
CA GLY A 21 -20.53 1.82 7.37
C GLY A 21 -20.27 3.33 7.27
N VAL A 22 -19.01 3.78 7.35
CA VAL A 22 -18.65 5.20 7.19
C VAL A 22 -17.85 5.48 5.91
N GLU A 23 -17.75 4.51 5.00
CA GLU A 23 -16.99 4.62 3.73
C GLU A 23 -17.46 5.79 2.87
N GLY A 24 -18.78 6.02 2.82
CA GLY A 24 -19.38 7.15 2.09
C GLY A 24 -18.99 8.49 2.69
N LEU A 25 -19.08 8.63 4.02
CA LEU A 25 -18.69 9.85 4.73
C LEU A 25 -17.20 10.13 4.60
N LEU A 26 -16.36 9.10 4.68
CA LEU A 26 -14.93 9.22 4.40
C LEU A 26 -14.70 9.70 2.96
N ALA A 27 -15.41 9.14 1.98
CA ALA A 27 -15.26 9.55 0.59
C ALA A 27 -15.63 11.04 0.38
N ASP A 28 -16.67 11.52 1.05
CA ASP A 28 -17.06 12.94 0.99
C ASP A 28 -16.03 13.85 1.68
N GLU A 29 -15.50 13.45 2.83
CA GLU A 29 -14.41 14.16 3.51
C GLU A 29 -13.17 14.25 2.61
N LEU A 30 -12.76 13.14 2.00
CA LEU A 30 -11.61 13.07 1.09
C LEU A 30 -11.80 14.01 -0.13
N ARG A 31 -13.00 14.05 -0.72
CA ARG A 31 -13.30 15.02 -1.79
C ARG A 31 -13.18 16.46 -1.28
N GLY A 32 -13.66 16.74 -0.08
CA GLY A 32 -13.51 18.05 0.58
C GLY A 32 -12.05 18.43 0.83
N LEU A 33 -11.17 17.46 1.09
CA LEU A 33 -9.72 17.64 1.21
C LEU A 33 -9.01 17.78 -0.15
N GLY A 34 -9.74 17.84 -1.26
CA GLY A 34 -9.20 18.09 -2.59
C GLY A 34 -8.33 16.96 -3.14
N VAL A 35 -8.56 15.71 -2.71
CA VAL A 35 -7.93 14.54 -3.34
C VAL A 35 -8.75 14.05 -4.54
N ARG A 36 -8.11 13.33 -5.47
CA ARG A 36 -8.72 12.95 -6.75
C ARG A 36 -9.11 11.47 -6.75
N LYS A 37 -9.99 11.09 -7.70
CA LYS A 37 -10.40 9.70 -7.97
C LYS A 37 -10.84 8.93 -6.71
N VAL A 38 -11.60 9.61 -5.84
CA VAL A 38 -12.07 9.01 -4.58
C VAL A 38 -13.10 7.93 -4.86
N ARG A 39 -12.78 6.70 -4.47
CA ARG A 39 -13.65 5.52 -4.61
C ARG A 39 -13.85 4.86 -3.24
N PRO A 40 -15.06 4.89 -2.67
CA PRO A 40 -15.36 4.11 -1.47
C PRO A 40 -15.25 2.61 -1.79
N LEU A 41 -14.66 1.86 -0.87
CA LEU A 41 -14.42 0.42 -0.95
C LEU A 41 -14.69 -0.20 0.43
N ALA A 42 -14.92 -1.50 0.53
CA ALA A 42 -15.14 -2.14 1.83
C ALA A 42 -14.02 -1.79 2.84
N GLY A 43 -14.39 -1.22 3.99
CA GLY A 43 -13.45 -0.84 5.05
C GLY A 43 -12.62 0.42 4.78
N GLY A 44 -12.96 1.22 3.76
CA GLY A 44 -12.22 2.44 3.47
C GLY A 44 -12.58 3.18 2.18
N ALA A 45 -11.64 3.97 1.68
CA ALA A 45 -11.73 4.62 0.40
C ALA A 45 -10.34 4.69 -0.27
N ALA A 46 -10.30 4.36 -1.56
CA ALA A 46 -9.12 4.59 -2.39
C ALA A 46 -9.16 6.02 -2.95
N PHE A 47 -8.00 6.65 -3.10
CA PHE A 47 -7.87 7.96 -3.72
C PHE A 47 -6.49 8.12 -4.37
N TYR A 48 -6.33 9.16 -5.18
CA TYR A 48 -5.09 9.44 -5.89
C TYR A 48 -4.62 10.87 -5.60
N GLY A 49 -3.30 11.03 -5.56
CA GLY A 49 -2.67 12.33 -5.41
C GLY A 49 -1.16 12.23 -5.29
N LYS A 50 -0.49 13.38 -5.26
CA LYS A 50 0.93 13.46 -4.89
C LYS A 50 1.12 13.06 -3.42
N PRO A 51 2.34 12.72 -2.96
CA PRO A 51 2.61 12.42 -1.54
C PRO A 51 2.08 13.48 -0.55
N ALA A 52 2.16 14.76 -0.91
CA ALA A 52 1.58 15.85 -0.12
C ALA A 52 0.05 15.74 0.09
N ALA A 53 -0.68 15.11 -0.83
CA ALA A 53 -2.10 14.82 -0.68
C ALA A 53 -2.34 13.73 0.37
N GLY A 54 -1.55 12.65 0.36
CA GLY A 54 -1.60 11.63 1.41
C GLY A 54 -1.32 12.21 2.80
N LEU A 55 -0.27 13.03 2.92
CA LEU A 55 0.05 13.75 4.16
C LEU A 55 -1.07 14.69 4.61
N ARG A 56 -1.71 15.41 3.67
CA ARG A 56 -2.86 16.26 3.98
C ARG A 56 -4.02 15.46 4.54
N VAL A 57 -4.30 14.29 3.98
CA VAL A 57 -5.34 13.38 4.53
C VAL A 57 -4.96 12.92 5.94
N CYS A 58 -3.70 12.55 6.19
CA CYS A 58 -3.23 12.17 7.53
C CYS A 58 -3.43 13.30 8.56
N LEU A 59 -3.27 14.56 8.16
CA LEU A 59 -3.39 15.71 9.05
C LEU A 59 -4.83 16.15 9.31
N TRP A 60 -5.71 16.06 8.30
CA TRP A 60 -7.01 16.73 8.34
C TRP A 60 -8.21 15.79 8.35
N SER A 61 -8.04 14.52 7.97
CA SER A 61 -9.13 13.55 8.04
C SER A 61 -9.49 13.24 9.49
N ARG A 62 -10.79 13.27 9.80
CA ARG A 62 -11.32 12.86 11.11
C ARG A 62 -11.88 11.45 11.10
N LEU A 63 -12.05 10.87 9.90
CA LEU A 63 -12.66 9.56 9.69
C LEU A 63 -11.65 8.48 9.31
N ALA A 64 -10.52 8.84 8.69
CA ALA A 64 -9.49 7.87 8.31
C ALA A 64 -8.71 7.39 9.54
N GLY A 65 -8.66 6.07 9.76
CA GLY A 65 -7.85 5.45 10.79
C GLY A 65 -6.38 5.29 10.38
N ARG A 66 -6.11 5.01 9.10
CA ARG A 66 -4.78 4.87 8.50
C ARG A 66 -4.85 5.29 7.04
N VAL A 67 -3.76 5.88 6.54
CA VAL A 67 -3.58 6.19 5.11
C VAL A 67 -2.38 5.40 4.64
N ASN A 68 -2.60 4.42 3.76
CA ASN A 68 -1.55 3.57 3.22
C ASN A 68 -1.31 3.95 1.75
N THR A 69 -0.05 4.06 1.35
CA THR A 69 0.33 4.15 -0.06
C THR A 69 0.32 2.75 -0.69
N VAL A 70 -0.23 2.61 -1.89
CA VAL A 70 -0.19 1.35 -2.64
C VAL A 70 1.12 1.30 -3.44
N VAL A 71 2.03 0.42 -3.01
CA VAL A 71 3.35 0.22 -3.66
C VAL A 71 3.24 -0.63 -4.94
N GLY A 72 2.29 -1.56 -4.99
CA GLY A 72 2.12 -2.45 -6.13
C GLY A 72 0.88 -3.33 -6.00
N ARG A 73 0.49 -3.96 -7.12
CA ARG A 73 -0.59 -4.94 -7.18
C ARG A 73 -0.04 -6.21 -7.82
N VAL A 74 -0.19 -7.32 -7.12
CA VAL A 74 0.34 -8.63 -7.53
C VAL A 74 -0.81 -9.63 -7.63
N ASP A 75 -0.78 -10.50 -8.65
CA ASP A 75 -1.77 -11.56 -8.81
C ASP A 75 -1.38 -12.77 -7.96
N ALA A 76 -1.75 -12.72 -6.68
CA ALA A 76 -1.38 -13.70 -5.67
C ALA A 76 -2.29 -14.94 -5.67
N ARG A 77 -2.27 -15.70 -6.77
CA ARG A 77 -3.10 -16.92 -6.92
C ARG A 77 -2.69 -18.02 -5.95
N ASP A 78 -1.40 -18.13 -5.67
CA ASP A 78 -0.80 -19.06 -4.72
C ASP A 78 0.43 -18.41 -4.05
N GLY A 79 1.11 -19.18 -3.18
CA GLY A 79 2.28 -18.70 -2.44
C GLY A 79 3.50 -18.39 -3.31
N GLU A 80 3.66 -19.06 -4.45
CA GLU A 80 4.80 -18.85 -5.35
C GLU A 80 4.56 -17.64 -6.26
N ALA A 81 3.35 -17.50 -6.80
CA ALA A 81 2.94 -16.31 -7.54
C ALA A 81 3.00 -15.04 -6.68
N LEU A 82 2.58 -15.14 -5.41
CA LEU A 82 2.73 -14.05 -4.44
C LEU A 82 4.21 -13.69 -4.22
N TYR A 83 5.06 -14.69 -3.97
CA TYR A 83 6.49 -14.46 -3.74
C TYR A 83 7.14 -13.80 -4.96
N ALA A 84 6.94 -14.36 -6.16
CA ALA A 84 7.52 -13.84 -7.39
C ALA A 84 7.07 -12.39 -7.66
N GLY A 85 5.76 -12.12 -7.60
CA GLY A 85 5.23 -10.78 -7.85
C GLY A 85 5.68 -9.74 -6.83
N VAL A 86 5.78 -10.12 -5.55
CA VAL A 86 6.29 -9.23 -4.50
C VAL A 86 7.77 -8.94 -4.71
N ARG A 87 8.56 -9.94 -5.09
CA ARG A 87 10.00 -9.80 -5.32
C ARG A 87 10.31 -8.89 -6.52
N GLU A 88 9.43 -8.82 -7.52
CA GLU A 88 9.59 -7.96 -8.70
C GLU A 88 9.41 -6.46 -8.42
N LEU A 89 8.81 -6.09 -7.28
CA LEU A 89 8.64 -4.69 -6.91
C LEU A 89 9.99 -4.03 -6.56
N VAL A 90 10.09 -2.74 -6.87
CA VAL A 90 11.30 -1.92 -6.66
C VAL A 90 11.35 -1.42 -5.21
N TRP A 91 11.53 -2.34 -4.26
CA TRP A 91 11.50 -2.04 -2.82
C TRP A 91 12.57 -1.05 -2.37
N GLU A 92 13.67 -0.93 -3.11
CA GLU A 92 14.75 0.01 -2.85
C GLU A 92 14.31 1.50 -2.95
N ASP A 93 13.24 1.79 -3.69
CA ASP A 93 12.66 3.13 -3.77
C ASP A 93 11.75 3.45 -2.57
N GLU A 94 11.25 2.43 -1.88
CA GLU A 94 10.26 2.55 -0.79
C GLU A 94 10.88 2.35 0.60
N ILE A 95 11.92 1.52 0.71
CA ILE A 95 12.51 1.09 1.97
C ILE A 95 13.98 1.54 2.03
N ALA A 96 14.25 2.50 2.90
CA ALA A 96 15.61 3.00 3.11
C ALA A 96 16.56 1.92 3.61
N LEU A 97 17.82 2.00 3.20
CA LEU A 97 18.89 1.11 3.67
C LEU A 97 18.99 1.15 5.20
N GLY A 98 18.92 -0.04 5.82
CA GLY A 98 19.00 -0.20 7.28
C GLY A 98 17.68 0.01 8.03
N ALA A 99 16.58 0.33 7.34
CA ALA A 99 15.26 0.40 7.95
C ALA A 99 14.78 -0.99 8.43
N SER A 100 14.04 -1.01 9.53
CA SER A 100 13.34 -2.22 9.97
C SER A 100 12.02 -2.37 9.22
N ILE A 101 11.59 -3.61 9.03
CA ILE A 101 10.37 -3.95 8.29
C ILE A 101 9.48 -4.87 9.12
N ALA A 102 8.17 -4.68 8.99
CA ALA A 102 7.16 -5.58 9.53
C ALA A 102 6.04 -5.73 8.50
N VAL A 103 5.64 -6.98 8.24
CA VAL A 103 4.59 -7.29 7.26
C VAL A 103 3.34 -7.75 8.00
N ARG A 104 2.19 -7.18 7.60
CA ARG A 104 0.86 -7.62 8.04
C ARG A 104 0.04 -7.93 6.80
N ALA A 105 -0.48 -9.16 6.73
CA ALA A 105 -1.41 -9.56 5.69
C ALA A 105 -2.85 -9.50 6.19
N HIS A 106 -3.77 -9.11 5.31
CA HIS A 106 -5.21 -9.23 5.52
C HIS A 106 -5.83 -9.84 4.26
N GLY A 107 -6.71 -10.81 4.46
CA GLY A 107 -7.47 -11.46 3.40
C GLY A 107 -7.01 -12.89 3.22
N THR A 108 -7.82 -13.66 2.50
CA THR A 108 -7.56 -15.07 2.20
C THR A 108 -8.12 -15.40 0.83
N ASN A 109 -7.54 -16.39 0.18
CA ASN A 109 -8.14 -17.06 -0.98
C ASN A 109 -8.02 -18.58 -0.80
N ASP A 110 -8.39 -19.34 -1.83
CA ASP A 110 -8.43 -20.80 -1.75
C ASP A 110 -7.06 -21.44 -1.45
N GLU A 111 -5.96 -20.82 -1.86
CA GLU A 111 -4.58 -21.29 -1.66
C GLU A 111 -3.87 -20.57 -0.49
N LEU A 112 -4.23 -19.32 -0.21
CA LEU A 112 -3.67 -18.45 0.82
C LEU A 112 -4.66 -18.31 1.99
N ARG A 113 -4.86 -19.40 2.73
CA ARG A 113 -5.84 -19.46 3.84
C ARG A 113 -5.32 -18.92 5.16
N ASN A 114 -4.02 -18.78 5.30
CA ASN A 114 -3.37 -18.34 6.54
C ASN A 114 -2.64 -17.01 6.31
N THR A 115 -3.10 -15.97 7.01
CA THR A 115 -2.54 -14.62 6.92
C THR A 115 -1.12 -14.53 7.48
N GLN A 116 -0.78 -15.35 8.48
CA GLN A 116 0.60 -15.41 8.99
C GLN A 116 1.54 -16.01 7.95
N PHE A 117 1.13 -17.09 7.27
CA PHE A 117 1.90 -17.67 6.17
C PHE A 117 2.09 -16.67 5.03
N THR A 118 1.02 -15.99 4.64
CA THR A 118 1.05 -14.93 3.61
C THR A 118 2.02 -13.82 3.98
N ALA A 119 1.97 -13.33 5.22
CA ALA A 119 2.87 -12.28 5.69
C ALA A 119 4.35 -12.72 5.69
N LEU A 120 4.63 -13.98 6.06
CA LEU A 120 5.99 -14.54 6.02
C LEU A 120 6.50 -14.63 4.58
N LYS A 121 5.71 -15.19 3.65
CA LYS A 121 6.10 -15.28 2.22
C LYS A 121 6.39 -13.92 1.60
N VAL A 122 5.58 -12.90 1.91
CA VAL A 122 5.84 -11.51 1.47
C VAL A 122 7.13 -10.96 2.07
N LYS A 123 7.36 -11.20 3.37
CA LYS A 123 8.57 -10.76 4.05
C LYS A 123 9.82 -11.39 3.43
N ASP A 124 9.78 -12.68 3.12
CA ASP A 124 10.90 -13.40 2.49
C ASP A 124 11.22 -12.79 1.11
N ALA A 125 10.22 -12.66 0.24
CA ALA A 125 10.38 -12.06 -1.10
C ALA A 125 10.98 -10.65 -1.06
N LEU A 126 10.49 -9.82 -0.14
CA LEU A 126 10.96 -8.45 0.06
C LEU A 126 12.40 -8.41 0.58
N CYS A 127 12.73 -9.23 1.58
CA CYS A 127 14.10 -9.34 2.10
C CYS A 127 15.09 -9.79 1.03
N ASP A 128 14.74 -10.82 0.26
CA ASP A 128 15.59 -11.35 -0.80
C ASP A 128 15.86 -10.28 -1.87
N ARG A 129 14.82 -9.55 -2.29
CA ARG A 129 14.95 -8.42 -3.23
C ARG A 129 15.87 -7.32 -2.70
N LEU A 130 15.74 -6.93 -1.42
CA LEU A 130 16.58 -5.91 -0.80
C LEU A 130 18.04 -6.36 -0.60
N VAL A 131 18.29 -7.67 -0.49
CA VAL A 131 19.65 -8.22 -0.41
C VAL A 131 20.31 -8.24 -1.79
N GLU A 132 19.58 -8.60 -2.83
CA GLU A 132 20.10 -8.66 -4.20
C GLU A 132 20.34 -7.29 -4.85
N ALA A 133 19.58 -6.28 -4.45
CA ALA A 133 19.76 -4.91 -4.93
C ALA A 133 20.98 -4.20 -4.32
N ARG A 134 21.72 -4.86 -3.40
CA ARG A 134 22.98 -4.37 -2.81
C ARG A 134 24.17 -4.79 -3.65
#